data_AF-L5JQ85-F1
#
_entry.id   AF-L5JQ85-F1
#
_cell.length_a   1.000
_cell.length_b   1.000
_cell.length_c   1.000
_cell.angle_alpha   90.00
_cell.angle_beta   90.00
_cell.angle_gamma   90.00
#
_symmetry.space_group_name_H-M   'P 1'
#
loop_
_entity.id
_entity.type
_entity.pdbx_description
1 polymer ?
#
loop_
_entity_poly.entity_id
_entity_poly.type
_entity_poly.pdbx_seq_one_letter_code
_entity_poly.pdbx_strand_id
1 'polypeptide(L)'
;MQWVWALVLLAALGSARAERDCRVSSFRVKENFDKARFAGLWYAMAKKDPEGLFLQDNIIAEFSVDENGQMSATAKGRVRLLKSVAAGQQSSWRSRVPQAERQTLIAEGREHPGNWDVCADMVGTFTDTEDPAKFKMKYWGVASFLQRGNDDHWIIDTDYDTYAVQYSCRLLNLDGTCADSYSFVFARDPHGLPPDVQRIVRRRQEELCLARQYRLISHNGYCDGKSERNIL
;
A
#
# COMPACT_ATOMS: atom_id res chain seq x y z
N MET A 1 18.16 56.55 -2.86
CA MET A 1 18.80 55.58 -3.78
C MET A 1 19.50 54.41 -3.09
N GLN A 2 19.90 54.49 -1.80
CA GLN A 2 20.71 53.45 -1.15
C GLN A 2 19.90 52.24 -0.61
N TRP A 3 18.60 52.42 -0.35
CA TRP A 3 17.71 51.36 0.18
C TRP A 3 17.26 50.33 -0.87
N VAL A 4 17.34 50.67 -2.16
CA VAL A 4 16.91 49.78 -3.25
C VAL A 4 17.87 48.60 -3.41
N TRP A 5 19.17 48.83 -3.21
CA TRP A 5 20.20 47.79 -3.29
C TRP A 5 20.13 46.80 -2.12
N ALA A 6 19.72 47.25 -0.93
CA ALA A 6 19.55 46.38 0.23
C ALA A 6 18.40 45.37 0.05
N LEU A 7 17.30 45.78 -0.60
CA LEU A 7 16.18 44.90 -0.89
C LEU A 7 16.48 43.88 -2.00
N VAL A 8 17.31 44.23 -2.98
CA VAL A 8 17.75 43.32 -4.04
C VAL A 8 18.72 42.25 -3.50
N LEU A 9 19.59 42.61 -2.54
CA LEU A 9 20.49 41.67 -1.86
C LEU A 9 19.75 40.69 -0.93
N LEU A 10 18.69 41.14 -0.24
CA LEU A 10 17.83 40.27 0.58
C LEU A 10 16.98 39.31 -0.26
N ALA A 11 16.58 39.71 -1.47
CA ALA A 11 15.88 38.82 -2.41
C ALA A 11 16.81 37.74 -3.02
N ALA A 12 18.10 38.03 -3.20
CA ALA A 12 19.07 37.10 -3.77
C ALA A 12 19.51 35.97 -2.79
N LEU A 13 19.40 36.19 -1.47
CA LEU A 13 19.68 35.18 -0.44
C LEU A 13 18.48 34.27 -0.13
N GLY A 14 17.31 34.58 -0.69
CA GLY A 14 16.03 33.94 -0.37
C GLY A 14 15.56 32.94 -1.42
N SER A 15 16.39 32.02 -1.91
CA SER A 15 15.94 30.90 -2.75
C SER A 15 16.84 29.66 -2.69
N ALA A 16 17.53 29.41 -1.58
CA ALA A 16 18.05 28.07 -1.33
C ALA A 16 16.90 27.18 -0.84
N ARG A 17 15.98 26.79 -1.75
CA ARG A 17 15.22 25.56 -1.51
C ARG A 17 16.29 24.47 -1.50
N ALA A 18 16.62 23.97 -0.31
CA ALA A 18 17.45 22.77 -0.19
C ALA A 18 16.86 21.72 -1.13
N GLU A 19 17.63 21.35 -2.14
CA GLU A 19 17.26 20.28 -3.06
C GLU A 19 17.03 19.02 -2.22
N ARG A 20 15.83 18.45 -2.32
CA ARG A 20 15.45 17.31 -1.47
C ARG A 20 16.18 16.07 -1.98
N ASP A 21 16.91 15.40 -1.10
CA ASP A 21 17.56 14.12 -1.41
C ASP A 21 16.49 13.02 -1.50
N CYS A 22 16.25 12.52 -2.72
CA CYS A 22 15.28 11.45 -2.98
C CYS A 22 15.94 10.08 -3.09
N ARG A 23 17.22 9.94 -2.71
CA ARG A 23 17.89 8.63 -2.70
C ARG A 23 17.31 7.77 -1.61
N VAL A 24 17.00 6.52 -1.92
CA VAL A 24 16.33 5.59 -0.98
C VAL A 24 17.16 5.36 0.28
N SER A 25 18.49 5.36 0.16
CA SER A 25 19.41 5.24 1.29
C SER A 25 19.39 6.43 2.25
N SER A 26 18.88 7.60 1.82
CA SER A 26 18.80 8.81 2.64
C SER A 26 17.54 8.88 3.50
N PHE A 27 16.54 8.03 3.22
CA PHE A 27 15.26 8.07 3.92
C PHE A 27 15.40 7.60 5.37
N ARG A 28 14.82 8.40 6.26
CA ARG A 28 14.74 8.08 7.69
C ARG A 28 13.61 7.09 7.93
N VAL A 29 13.85 6.16 8.84
CA VAL A 29 12.88 5.17 9.30
C VAL A 29 12.62 5.35 10.80
N LYS A 30 11.64 4.62 11.33
CA LYS A 30 11.26 4.72 12.73
C LYS A 30 12.42 4.32 13.64
N GLU A 31 12.90 5.26 14.45
CA GLU A 31 13.90 4.95 15.46
C GLU A 31 13.33 4.00 16.52
N ASN A 32 14.12 3.00 16.91
CA ASN A 32 13.78 1.99 17.92
C ASN A 32 12.37 1.40 17.70
N PHE A 33 12.11 0.92 16.48
CA PHE A 33 10.84 0.31 16.14
C PHE A 33 10.55 -0.90 17.03
N ASP A 34 9.36 -0.89 17.64
CA ASP A 34 8.88 -1.92 18.55
C ASP A 34 7.78 -2.73 17.87
N LYS A 35 8.11 -3.99 17.52
CA LYS A 35 7.21 -4.91 16.83
C LYS A 35 5.97 -5.22 17.67
N ALA A 36 6.12 -5.37 18.99
CA ALA A 36 5.03 -5.76 19.88
C ALA A 36 4.01 -4.62 20.01
N ARG A 37 4.47 -3.37 20.11
CA ARG A 37 3.58 -2.20 20.09
C ARG A 37 2.90 -2.00 18.73
N PHE A 38 3.56 -2.39 17.65
CA PHE A 38 3.01 -2.28 16.30
C PHE A 38 1.96 -3.33 15.96
N ALA A 39 1.94 -4.45 16.70
CA ALA A 39 1.00 -5.55 16.48
C ALA A 39 -0.48 -5.10 16.53
N GLY A 40 -1.35 -5.95 15.97
CA GLY A 40 -2.78 -5.73 15.86
C GLY A 40 -3.21 -5.17 14.51
N LEU A 41 -4.44 -4.66 14.49
CA LEU A 41 -5.15 -4.27 13.28
C LEU A 41 -4.76 -2.87 12.80
N TRP A 42 -4.64 -2.72 11.49
CA TRP A 42 -4.32 -1.48 10.78
C TRP A 42 -5.17 -1.35 9.51
N TYR A 43 -5.82 -0.19 9.36
CA TYR A 43 -6.63 0.15 8.20
C TYR A 43 -5.82 1.04 7.25
N ALA A 44 -5.64 0.62 5.99
CA ALA A 44 -4.96 1.47 5.03
C ALA A 44 -5.90 2.59 4.57
N MET A 45 -5.54 3.85 4.85
CA MET A 45 -6.34 5.03 4.53
C MET A 45 -5.94 5.67 3.20
N ALA A 46 -4.66 5.54 2.83
CA ALA A 46 -4.15 6.01 1.56
C ALA A 46 -2.99 5.14 1.08
N LYS A 47 -2.74 5.13 -0.23
CA LYS A 47 -1.59 4.44 -0.82
C LYS A 47 -1.04 5.11 -2.06
N LYS A 48 0.24 4.91 -2.29
CA LYS A 48 0.92 5.12 -3.57
C LYS A 48 1.13 3.76 -4.23
N ASP A 49 0.71 3.63 -5.48
CA ASP A 49 0.75 2.37 -6.21
C ASP A 49 2.12 2.10 -6.85
N PRO A 50 2.59 0.83 -6.83
CA PRO A 50 3.71 0.40 -7.67
C PRO A 50 3.20 0.14 -9.09
N GLU A 51 4.12 -0.23 -9.98
CA GLU A 51 3.74 -0.78 -11.28
C GLU A 51 3.08 -2.17 -11.14
N GLY A 52 2.09 -2.44 -12.01
CA GLY A 52 1.45 -3.74 -12.12
C GLY A 52 0.23 -3.96 -11.23
N LEU A 53 -0.13 -5.24 -11.02
CA LEU A 53 -1.31 -5.63 -10.27
C LEU A 53 -1.08 -5.46 -8.76
N PHE A 54 -2.02 -4.75 -8.11
CA PHE A 54 -1.92 -4.41 -6.69
C PHE A 54 -3.30 -4.33 -6.03
N LEU A 55 -3.33 -4.42 -4.69
CA LEU A 55 -4.55 -4.26 -3.89
C LEU A 55 -5.20 -2.90 -4.20
N GLN A 56 -6.52 -2.86 -4.32
CA GLN A 56 -7.28 -1.70 -4.75
C GLN A 56 -7.84 -0.90 -3.58
N ASP A 57 -8.61 -1.55 -2.71
CA ASP A 57 -9.27 -0.95 -1.55
C ASP A 57 -9.76 -2.01 -0.54
N ASN A 58 -10.45 -1.57 0.52
CA ASN A 58 -10.82 -2.40 1.68
C ASN A 58 -9.59 -3.11 2.28
N ILE A 59 -8.46 -2.40 2.32
CA ILE A 59 -7.16 -2.96 2.66
C ILE A 59 -6.99 -2.90 4.17
N ILE A 60 -7.04 -4.05 4.81
CA ILE A 60 -6.86 -4.22 6.25
C ILE A 60 -5.66 -5.14 6.45
N ALA A 61 -4.74 -4.75 7.33
CA ALA A 61 -3.59 -5.54 7.71
C ALA A 61 -3.64 -5.84 9.20
N GLU A 62 -3.37 -7.09 9.57
CA GLU A 62 -3.26 -7.53 10.95
C GLU A 62 -1.85 -8.07 11.17
N PHE A 63 -1.10 -7.39 12.05
CA PHE A 63 0.27 -7.74 12.38
C PHE A 63 0.32 -8.53 13.68
N SER A 64 1.17 -9.54 13.73
CA SER A 64 1.40 -10.37 14.91
C SER A 64 2.90 -10.60 15.11
N VAL A 65 3.27 -10.87 16.36
CA VAL A 65 4.66 -11.20 16.75
C VAL A 65 4.60 -12.51 17.53
N ASP A 66 5.42 -13.47 17.15
CA ASP A 66 5.50 -14.76 17.83
C ASP A 66 6.39 -14.70 19.09
N GLU A 67 6.46 -15.81 19.81
CA GLU A 67 7.28 -15.94 21.02
C GLU A 67 8.79 -15.76 20.77
N ASN A 68 9.25 -15.96 19.53
CA ASN A 68 10.63 -15.79 19.12
C ASN A 68 10.94 -14.34 18.68
N GLY A 69 9.94 -13.44 18.71
CA GLY A 69 10.07 -12.07 18.24
C GLY A 69 10.01 -11.92 16.71
N GLN A 70 9.64 -12.98 15.97
CA GLN A 70 9.40 -12.93 14.54
C GLN A 70 8.05 -12.27 14.26
N MET A 71 8.07 -11.23 13.43
CA MET A 71 6.86 -10.55 13.00
C MET A 71 6.26 -11.26 11.78
N SER A 72 4.93 -11.34 11.74
CA SER A 72 4.15 -11.79 10.59
C SER A 72 2.92 -10.89 10.41
N ALA A 73 2.29 -10.95 9.25
CA ALA A 73 1.05 -10.22 9.01
C ALA A 73 0.12 -10.99 8.07
N THR A 74 -1.17 -10.74 8.24
CA THR A 74 -2.17 -11.05 7.22
C THR A 74 -2.71 -9.75 6.65
N ALA A 75 -3.05 -9.75 5.37
CA ALA A 75 -3.69 -8.60 4.74
C ALA A 75 -4.86 -9.04 3.88
N LYS A 76 -5.99 -8.37 4.04
CA LYS A 76 -7.18 -8.55 3.22
C LYS A 76 -7.37 -7.33 2.35
N GLY A 77 -7.83 -7.51 1.12
CA GLY A 77 -8.22 -6.39 0.28
C GLY A 77 -8.76 -6.80 -1.07
N ARG A 78 -9.54 -5.90 -1.68
CA ARG A 78 -10.06 -6.12 -3.03
C ARG A 78 -8.93 -6.01 -4.03
N VAL A 79 -8.81 -6.97 -4.94
CA VAL A 79 -7.89 -6.93 -6.09
C VAL A 79 -8.68 -7.11 -7.38
N ARG A 80 -8.27 -6.39 -8.41
CA ARG A 80 -8.89 -6.43 -9.73
C ARG A 80 -8.02 -7.24 -10.68
N LEU A 81 -8.49 -8.43 -11.06
CA LEU A 81 -7.80 -9.31 -12.00
C LEU A 81 -8.17 -8.95 -13.45
N LEU A 82 -7.16 -8.84 -14.33
CA LEU A 82 -7.33 -8.63 -15.76
C LEU A 82 -7.67 -9.95 -16.49
N LYS A 83 -8.31 -9.83 -17.67
CA LYS A 83 -8.95 -10.90 -18.45
C LYS A 83 -8.10 -12.15 -18.74
N SER A 84 -6.77 -12.06 -18.79
CA SER A 84 -5.90 -13.19 -19.14
C SER A 84 -5.90 -14.31 -18.08
N VAL A 85 -6.15 -13.99 -16.80
CA VAL A 85 -6.25 -14.99 -15.72
C VAL A 85 -7.62 -15.67 -15.71
N ALA A 86 -8.67 -14.98 -16.14
CA ALA A 86 -10.05 -15.48 -16.17
C ALA A 86 -10.39 -16.35 -17.40
N ALA A 87 -9.51 -16.39 -18.40
CA ALA A 87 -9.74 -17.11 -19.64
C ALA A 87 -9.95 -18.63 -19.43
N GLY A 88 -9.34 -19.20 -18.38
CA GLY A 88 -9.52 -20.61 -18.02
C GLY A 88 -10.95 -21.00 -17.58
N GLN A 89 -11.74 -20.05 -17.08
CA GLN A 89 -13.14 -20.26 -16.67
C GLN A 89 -14.16 -19.83 -17.74
N GLN A 90 -13.75 -19.00 -18.71
CA GLN A 90 -14.64 -18.46 -19.74
C GLN A 90 -15.14 -19.53 -20.73
N SER A 91 -14.36 -20.60 -20.95
CA SER A 91 -14.79 -21.78 -21.73
C SER A 91 -15.95 -22.53 -21.05
N SER A 92 -16.01 -22.51 -19.72
CA SER A 92 -16.98 -23.27 -18.92
C SER A 92 -18.35 -22.58 -18.78
N TRP A 93 -18.40 -21.27 -18.95
CA TRP A 93 -19.64 -20.49 -18.89
C TRP A 93 -20.37 -20.48 -20.24
N ARG A 94 -19.61 -20.36 -21.35
CA ARG A 94 -20.16 -20.39 -22.72
C ARG A 94 -20.84 -21.73 -23.06
N SER A 95 -20.43 -22.82 -22.44
CA SER A 95 -21.06 -24.13 -22.58
C SER A 95 -22.30 -24.32 -21.69
N ARG A 96 -22.43 -23.56 -20.60
CA ARG A 96 -23.52 -23.69 -19.62
C ARG A 96 -24.71 -22.75 -19.85
N VAL A 97 -24.51 -21.61 -20.52
CA VAL A 97 -25.59 -20.61 -20.70
C VAL A 97 -26.09 -20.55 -22.16
N PRO A 98 -27.39 -20.82 -22.38
CA PRO A 98 -28.03 -20.72 -23.69
C PRO A 98 -27.82 -19.34 -24.33
N GLN A 99 -27.60 -19.31 -25.64
CA GLN A 99 -27.28 -18.07 -26.37
C GLN A 99 -28.34 -16.97 -26.22
N ALA A 100 -29.61 -17.35 -26.08
CA ALA A 100 -30.73 -16.43 -25.91
C ALA A 100 -30.70 -15.69 -24.57
N GLU A 101 -30.15 -16.30 -23.52
CA GLU A 101 -30.10 -15.72 -22.18
C GLU A 101 -28.89 -14.81 -21.99
N ARG A 102 -27.85 -14.99 -22.82
CA ARG A 102 -26.63 -14.15 -22.79
C ARG A 102 -26.94 -12.70 -23.12
N GLN A 103 -27.79 -12.43 -24.11
CA GLN A 103 -28.11 -11.06 -24.52
C GLN A 103 -28.86 -10.32 -23.41
N THR A 104 -29.74 -11.01 -22.70
CA THR A 104 -30.49 -10.47 -21.55
C THR A 104 -29.56 -10.20 -20.37
N LEU A 105 -28.66 -11.13 -20.04
CA LEU A 105 -27.68 -10.95 -18.96
C LEU A 105 -26.67 -9.82 -19.26
N ILE A 106 -26.32 -9.64 -20.53
CA ILE A 106 -25.50 -8.52 -21.01
C ILE A 106 -26.29 -7.19 -20.91
N ALA A 107 -27.56 -7.17 -21.30
CA ALA A 107 -28.41 -5.99 -21.25
C ALA A 107 -28.79 -5.57 -19.81
N GLU A 108 -28.88 -6.53 -18.89
CA GLU A 108 -29.14 -6.31 -17.46
C GLU A 108 -27.88 -5.92 -16.66
N GLY A 109 -26.70 -5.83 -17.30
CA GLY A 109 -25.43 -5.52 -16.62
C GLY A 109 -24.96 -6.62 -15.65
N ARG A 110 -25.53 -7.82 -15.74
CA ARG A 110 -25.17 -9.01 -14.93
C ARG A 110 -24.07 -9.87 -15.56
N GLU A 111 -23.53 -9.46 -16.70
CA GLU A 111 -22.24 -9.92 -17.24
C GLU A 111 -21.35 -8.75 -17.65
N HIS A 112 -20.25 -8.52 -16.92
CA HIS A 112 -19.11 -7.77 -17.43
C HIS A 112 -17.98 -8.74 -17.76
N PRO A 113 -17.67 -8.99 -19.04
CA PRO A 113 -16.37 -9.52 -19.41
C PRO A 113 -15.38 -8.35 -19.30
N GLY A 114 -14.86 -8.10 -18.10
CA GLY A 114 -13.87 -7.07 -17.85
C GLY A 114 -13.84 -6.64 -16.38
N ASN A 115 -12.88 -7.20 -15.63
CA ASN A 115 -12.60 -7.02 -14.20
C ASN A 115 -13.31 -8.03 -13.29
N TRP A 116 -12.54 -9.02 -12.84
CA TRP A 116 -12.91 -9.90 -11.73
C TRP A 116 -12.36 -9.28 -10.45
N ASP A 117 -13.25 -8.73 -9.62
CA ASP A 117 -12.90 -8.16 -8.32
C ASP A 117 -13.00 -9.25 -7.25
N VAL A 118 -11.86 -9.76 -6.78
CA VAL A 118 -11.79 -10.78 -5.71
C VAL A 118 -11.23 -10.17 -4.42
N CYS A 119 -11.57 -10.76 -3.28
CA CYS A 119 -10.89 -10.43 -2.02
C CYS A 119 -9.65 -11.32 -1.92
N ALA A 120 -8.48 -10.70 -1.94
CA ALA A 120 -7.22 -11.37 -1.73
C ALA A 120 -6.95 -11.46 -0.23
N ASP A 121 -6.73 -12.68 0.25
CA ASP A 121 -6.17 -12.95 1.56
C ASP A 121 -4.67 -13.24 1.37
N MET A 122 -3.85 -12.33 1.88
CA MET A 122 -2.40 -12.34 1.78
C MET A 122 -1.79 -12.65 3.13
N VAL A 123 -0.68 -13.38 3.13
CA VAL A 123 0.14 -13.67 4.30
C VAL A 123 1.54 -13.16 4.02
N GLY A 124 2.16 -12.55 5.02
CA GLY A 124 3.52 -12.05 4.97
C GLY A 124 4.31 -12.45 6.21
N THR A 125 5.57 -12.85 6.03
CA THR A 125 6.53 -13.03 7.11
C THR A 125 7.68 -12.03 6.94
N PHE A 126 8.16 -11.49 8.06
CA PHE A 126 9.18 -10.45 8.08
C PHE A 126 10.50 -11.03 8.59
N THR A 127 11.57 -10.84 7.83
CA THR A 127 12.93 -11.12 8.25
C THR A 127 13.59 -9.81 8.66
N ASP A 128 14.17 -9.81 9.85
CA ASP A 128 14.87 -8.67 10.44
C ASP A 128 16.11 -8.29 9.65
N THR A 129 16.48 -7.02 9.72
CA THR A 129 17.76 -6.50 9.20
C THR A 129 18.54 -5.83 10.33
N GLU A 130 19.69 -5.23 10.02
CA GLU A 130 20.48 -4.45 10.99
C GLU A 130 19.70 -3.23 11.55
N ASP A 131 18.78 -2.68 10.75
CA ASP A 131 17.92 -1.57 11.16
C ASP A 131 16.57 -2.12 11.64
N PRO A 132 16.17 -1.84 12.90
CA PRO A 132 14.97 -2.44 13.50
C PRO A 132 13.66 -2.05 12.81
N ALA A 133 13.65 -0.99 11.98
CA ALA A 133 12.46 -0.57 11.23
C ALA A 133 12.45 -1.04 9.77
N LYS A 134 13.50 -1.76 9.33
CA LYS A 134 13.62 -2.28 7.96
C LYS A 134 13.56 -3.80 7.99
N PHE A 135 12.65 -4.35 7.18
CA PHE A 135 12.44 -5.77 7.06
C PHE A 135 12.49 -6.23 5.61
N LYS A 136 12.82 -7.50 5.40
CA LYS A 136 12.52 -8.21 4.15
C LYS A 136 11.21 -8.96 4.34
N MET A 137 10.18 -8.58 3.60
CA MET A 137 8.86 -9.19 3.68
C MET A 137 8.69 -10.22 2.58
N LYS A 138 8.58 -11.49 2.95
CA LYS A 138 8.17 -12.56 2.05
C LYS A 138 6.66 -12.68 2.11
N TYR A 139 5.97 -12.55 0.98
CA TYR A 139 4.52 -12.59 0.93
C TYR A 139 3.98 -13.57 -0.10
N TRP A 140 2.80 -14.12 0.17
CA TRP A 140 2.04 -14.98 -0.72
C TRP A 140 0.55 -14.86 -0.43
N GLY A 141 -0.30 -15.10 -1.43
CA GLY A 141 -1.72 -15.24 -1.17
C GLY A 141 -2.13 -16.66 -0.82
N VAL A 142 -3.22 -16.80 -0.06
CA VAL A 142 -3.80 -18.10 0.32
C VAL A 142 -4.25 -18.88 -0.91
N ALA A 143 -4.78 -18.18 -1.91
CA ALA A 143 -5.10 -18.77 -3.20
C ALA A 143 -3.86 -18.77 -4.12
N SER A 144 -3.59 -19.91 -4.77
CA SER A 144 -2.38 -20.12 -5.59
C SER A 144 -2.21 -19.18 -6.78
N PHE A 145 -3.30 -18.53 -7.23
CA PHE A 145 -3.27 -17.54 -8.31
C PHE A 145 -2.86 -16.14 -7.84
N LEU A 146 -2.76 -15.89 -6.54
CA LEU A 146 -2.34 -14.62 -5.99
C LEU A 146 -0.81 -14.48 -6.07
N GLN A 147 -0.36 -13.23 -6.12
CA GLN A 147 1.06 -12.92 -6.24
C GLN A 147 1.84 -13.42 -5.01
N ARG A 148 3.05 -13.89 -5.28
CA ARG A 148 4.06 -14.23 -4.27
C ARG A 148 5.34 -13.51 -4.62
N GLY A 149 6.05 -13.03 -3.61
CA GLY A 149 7.24 -12.21 -3.82
C GLY A 149 7.99 -11.94 -2.53
N ASN A 150 9.07 -11.17 -2.68
CA ASN A 150 9.81 -10.62 -1.56
C ASN A 150 9.98 -9.13 -1.83
N ASP A 151 9.45 -8.31 -0.94
CA ASP A 151 9.54 -6.85 -1.02
C ASP A 151 10.23 -6.32 0.24
N ASP A 152 10.90 -5.18 0.12
CA ASP A 152 11.35 -4.44 1.29
C ASP A 152 10.14 -3.89 2.04
N HIS A 153 10.18 -3.92 3.37
CA HIS A 153 9.11 -3.39 4.20
C HIS A 153 9.70 -2.50 5.28
N TRP A 154 9.63 -1.18 5.05
CA TRP A 154 10.17 -0.19 5.95
C TRP A 154 9.06 0.55 6.67
N ILE A 155 9.18 0.67 7.98
CA ILE A 155 8.32 1.53 8.79
C ILE A 155 8.99 2.90 8.86
N ILE A 156 8.46 3.86 8.09
CA ILE A 156 9.03 5.20 7.98
C ILE A 156 8.77 6.00 9.26
N ASP A 157 7.53 5.97 9.74
CA ASP A 157 7.15 6.58 11.01
C ASP A 157 5.88 5.93 11.54
N THR A 158 5.70 5.95 12.86
CA THR A 158 4.50 5.49 13.54
C THR A 158 4.53 5.98 14.98
N ASP A 159 3.36 6.26 15.55
CA ASP A 159 3.17 6.41 16.99
C ASP A 159 2.59 5.15 17.65
N TYR A 160 2.46 4.06 16.89
CA TYR A 160 1.89 2.76 17.26
C TYR A 160 0.36 2.75 17.47
N ASP A 161 -0.18 3.85 17.97
CA ASP A 161 -1.55 3.91 18.49
C ASP A 161 -2.52 4.67 17.59
N THR A 162 -2.04 5.46 16.62
CA THR A 162 -2.93 6.21 15.70
C THR A 162 -2.58 6.01 14.24
N TYR A 163 -1.31 6.10 13.85
CA TYR A 163 -0.90 6.07 12.44
C TYR A 163 0.38 5.29 12.20
N ALA A 164 0.56 4.88 10.95
CA ALA A 164 1.85 4.41 10.45
C ALA A 164 2.03 4.78 8.98
N VAL A 165 3.27 5.07 8.59
CA VAL A 165 3.69 5.26 7.20
C VAL A 165 4.63 4.13 6.85
N GLN A 166 4.22 3.28 5.91
CA GLN A 166 5.00 2.16 5.40
C GLN A 166 5.54 2.51 4.02
N TYR A 167 6.75 2.06 3.70
CA TYR A 167 7.37 2.27 2.39
C TYR A 167 8.06 1.00 1.89
N SER A 168 8.08 0.85 0.58
CA SER A 168 8.85 -0.17 -0.13
C SER A 168 9.38 0.37 -1.45
N CYS A 169 10.60 -0.03 -1.80
CA CYS A 169 11.19 0.18 -3.11
C CYS A 169 11.52 -1.18 -3.74
N ARG A 170 10.92 -1.46 -4.89
CA ARG A 170 11.13 -2.71 -5.65
C ARG A 170 12.30 -2.62 -6.62
N LEU A 171 12.54 -1.44 -7.18
CA LEU A 171 13.60 -1.21 -8.15
C LEU A 171 14.26 0.14 -7.92
N LEU A 172 15.59 0.15 -7.83
CA LEU A 172 16.39 1.36 -7.72
C LEU A 172 16.81 1.85 -9.12
N ASN A 173 16.83 3.17 -9.28
CA ASN A 173 17.50 3.85 -10.38
C ASN A 173 19.02 3.86 -10.16
N LEU A 174 19.77 4.18 -11.21
CA LEU A 174 21.24 4.30 -11.17
C LEU A 174 21.73 5.42 -10.24
N ASP A 175 20.92 6.46 -10.03
CA ASP A 175 21.22 7.58 -9.13
C ASP A 175 20.90 7.28 -7.65
N GLY A 176 20.34 6.09 -7.35
CA GLY A 176 19.94 5.66 -6.01
C GLY A 176 18.52 6.09 -5.60
N THR A 177 17.77 6.78 -6.47
CA THR A 177 16.33 7.02 -6.29
C THR A 177 15.52 5.75 -6.58
N CYS A 178 14.24 5.73 -6.24
CA CYS A 178 13.39 4.56 -6.52
C CYS A 178 12.65 4.69 -7.86
N ALA A 179 12.78 3.68 -8.71
CA ALA A 179 12.06 3.56 -9.98
C ALA A 179 10.64 3.01 -9.77
N ASP A 180 10.50 1.96 -8.96
CA ASP A 180 9.20 1.34 -8.63
C ASP A 180 9.03 1.24 -7.12
N SER A 181 8.11 2.02 -6.58
CA SER A 181 7.84 2.12 -5.14
C SER A 181 6.37 1.95 -4.83
N TYR A 182 6.06 1.51 -3.61
CA TYR A 182 4.73 1.65 -3.05
C TYR A 182 4.81 2.09 -1.60
N SER A 183 3.72 2.67 -1.12
CA SER A 183 3.64 3.13 0.25
C SER A 183 2.20 3.12 0.73
N PHE A 184 2.01 2.77 1.99
CA PHE A 184 0.72 2.82 2.67
C PHE A 184 0.76 3.80 3.83
N VAL A 185 -0.36 4.51 4.01
CA VAL A 185 -0.69 5.22 5.23
C VAL A 185 -1.74 4.39 5.96
N PHE A 186 -1.38 3.90 7.13
CA PHE A 186 -2.27 3.14 8.01
C PHE A 186 -2.83 4.01 9.14
N ALA A 187 -4.03 3.66 9.58
CA ALA A 187 -4.67 4.20 10.76
C ALA A 187 -5.16 3.06 11.66
N ARG A 188 -5.20 3.29 12.98
CA ARG A 188 -5.90 2.39 13.91
C ARG A 188 -7.42 2.55 13.83
N ASP A 189 -7.90 3.74 13.50
CA ASP A 189 -9.32 4.05 13.34
C ASP A 189 -9.70 4.14 11.84
N PRO A 190 -10.66 3.34 11.34
CA PRO A 190 -11.11 3.40 9.95
C PRO A 190 -11.85 4.70 9.60
N HIS A 191 -12.27 5.50 10.58
CA HIS A 191 -12.93 6.79 10.36
C HIS A 191 -11.96 7.91 9.97
N GLY A 192 -10.64 7.68 10.09
CA GLY A 192 -9.61 8.58 9.60
C GLY A 192 -8.58 8.99 10.64
N LEU A 193 -7.69 9.90 10.23
CA LEU A 193 -6.58 10.39 11.06
C LEU A 193 -6.89 11.76 11.66
N PRO A 194 -6.48 12.05 12.91
CA PRO A 194 -6.56 13.39 13.48
C PRO A 194 -5.81 14.46 12.66
N PRO A 195 -6.24 15.74 12.65
CA PRO A 195 -5.63 16.78 11.81
C PRO A 195 -4.14 17.05 12.08
N ASP A 196 -3.69 16.89 13.32
CA ASP A 196 -2.29 16.97 13.72
C ASP A 196 -1.46 15.80 13.14
N VAL A 197 -2.00 14.59 13.21
CA VAL A 197 -1.39 13.40 12.60
C VAL A 197 -1.33 13.49 11.07
N GLN A 198 -2.38 14.02 10.42
CA GLN A 198 -2.38 14.26 8.97
C GLN A 198 -1.22 15.16 8.52
N ARG A 199 -0.84 16.16 9.32
CA ARG A 199 0.33 17.02 9.03
C ARG A 199 1.64 16.24 9.09
N ILE A 200 1.78 15.33 10.06
CA ILE A 200 2.95 14.47 10.20
C ILE A 200 3.05 13.53 8.99
N VAL A 201 1.96 12.85 8.63
CA VAL A 201 1.89 11.96 7.46
C VAL A 201 2.27 12.72 6.19
N ARG A 202 1.69 13.91 5.96
CA ARG A 202 2.02 14.73 4.79
C ARG A 202 3.51 15.09 4.74
N ARG A 203 4.12 15.44 5.87
CA ARG A 203 5.56 15.69 5.95
C ARG A 203 6.37 14.45 5.56
N ARG A 204 6.01 13.25 6.06
CA ARG A 204 6.69 12.01 5.69
C ARG A 204 6.53 11.66 4.21
N GLN A 205 5.35 11.88 3.63
CA GLN A 205 5.13 11.70 2.19
C GLN A 205 6.02 12.64 1.35
N GLU A 206 6.23 13.86 1.83
CA GLU A 206 7.11 14.85 1.20
C GLU A 206 8.60 14.48 1.31
N GLU A 207 9.03 13.95 2.46
CA GLU A 207 10.40 13.45 2.69
C GLU A 207 10.72 12.22 1.83
N LEU A 208 9.73 11.37 1.56
CA LEU A 208 9.86 10.22 0.65
C LEU A 208 9.79 10.59 -0.85
N CYS A 209 9.63 11.88 -1.18
CA CYS A 209 9.42 12.35 -2.55
C CYS A 209 8.16 11.77 -3.24
N LEU A 210 7.15 11.37 -2.45
CA LEU A 210 5.88 10.81 -2.92
C LEU A 210 4.67 11.74 -2.71
N ALA A 211 4.91 13.02 -2.39
CA ALA A 211 3.84 13.98 -2.17
C ALA A 211 2.92 14.11 -3.40
N ARG A 212 1.60 14.07 -3.14
CA ARG A 212 0.52 14.12 -4.16
C ARG A 212 0.44 12.89 -5.07
N GLN A 213 1.19 11.82 -4.79
CA GLN A 213 1.08 10.54 -5.52
C GLN A 213 0.19 9.51 -4.82
N TYR A 214 -0.31 9.84 -3.62
CA TYR A 214 -1.20 8.96 -2.87
C TYR A 214 -2.64 9.16 -3.31
N ARG A 215 -3.39 8.05 -3.35
CA ARG A 215 -4.84 8.03 -3.44
C ARG A 215 -5.46 7.51 -2.15
N LEU A 216 -6.65 8.00 -1.84
CA LEU A 216 -7.43 7.53 -0.71
C LEU A 216 -7.95 6.10 -0.97
N ILE A 217 -8.10 5.34 0.11
CA ILE A 217 -8.62 3.98 0.11
C ILE A 217 -9.99 3.99 0.77
N SER A 218 -10.98 3.42 0.09
CA SER A 218 -12.32 3.26 0.64
C SER A 218 -12.42 1.98 1.49
N HIS A 219 -13.17 2.05 2.58
CA HIS A 219 -13.60 0.91 3.38
C HIS A 219 -15.12 0.87 3.37
N ASN A 220 -15.70 -0.11 2.67
CA ASN A 220 -17.14 -0.28 2.50
C ASN A 220 -17.59 -1.72 2.82
N GLY A 221 -16.73 -2.50 3.47
CA GLY A 221 -17.01 -3.87 3.89
C GLY A 221 -17.09 -4.89 2.76
N TYR A 222 -16.54 -4.59 1.57
CA TYR A 222 -16.60 -5.50 0.42
C TYR A 222 -16.01 -6.89 0.72
N CYS A 223 -15.03 -6.96 1.62
CA CYS A 223 -14.35 -8.21 1.98
C CYS A 223 -14.80 -8.83 3.31
N ASP A 224 -15.72 -8.20 4.05
CA ASP A 224 -16.13 -8.66 5.38
C ASP A 224 -16.97 -9.95 5.31
N GLY A 225 -17.84 -10.08 4.29
CA GLY A 225 -18.73 -11.24 4.12
C GLY A 225 -18.16 -12.38 3.26
N LYS A 226 -16.90 -12.30 2.82
CA LYS A 226 -16.29 -13.30 1.91
C LYS A 226 -15.24 -14.20 2.59
N SER A 227 -14.97 -13.96 3.88
CA SER A 227 -13.95 -14.67 4.66
C SER A 227 -14.35 -16.07 5.13
N GLU A 228 -15.63 -16.47 5.03
CA GLU A 228 -16.11 -17.73 5.63
C GLU A 228 -16.45 -18.84 4.63
N ARG A 229 -16.29 -18.65 3.32
CA ARG A 229 -16.77 -19.61 2.32
C ARG A 229 -15.74 -20.57 1.72
N ASN A 230 -14.49 -20.58 2.18
CA ASN A 230 -13.43 -21.44 1.62
C ASN A 230 -12.62 -22.22 2.68
N ILE A 231 -13.25 -22.64 3.78
CA ILE A 231 -12.71 -23.66 4.68
C ILE A 231 -13.76 -24.75 4.87
N LEU A 232 -14.14 -25.43 3.78
CA LEU A 232 -14.72 -26.79 3.77
C LEU A 232 -14.41 -27.44 2.42
#